data_AF-A0A1I1LMT3-F1
#
_entry.id   AF-A0A1I1LMT3-F1
#
_cell.length_a   1.000
_cell.length_b   1.000
_cell.length_c   1.000
_cell.angle_alpha   90.00
_cell.angle_beta   90.00
_cell.angle_gamma   90.00
#
_symmetry.space_group_name_H-M   'P 1'
#
loop_
_entity.id
_entity.type
_entity.pdbx_description
1 polymer ?
#
loop_
_entity_poly.entity_id
_entity_poly.type
_entity_poly.pdbx_seq_one_letter_code
_entity_poly.pdbx_strand_id
1 'polypeptide(L)'
;MILGGTTEARELAEFLVSRGVEVLISLSGATERPADLPGTIRRGGFGGPQGMAAVLAEHRIAALVDATHPFAARITANAVWAADTADCPLLLLRRPPWVAPPGADWRHFDTLPAAVEALPHGACALMATGSGSAPALAGRSDVRFILRSIEPVPGLPPHATNILARPPFPMEAERELLIEHGISHLVTRNSGGQSGTAKLRAAADLDLRVFVVDRPPPPEGAETAETVPSALDWLAALHLLDTPSDRTP
;
A
#
# COMPACT_ATOMS: atom_id res chain seq x y z
N MET A 1 10.20 -0.85 -15.30
CA MET A 1 9.85 0.20 -14.33
C MET A 1 8.98 -0.39 -13.24
N ILE A 2 9.18 0.01 -11.99
CA ILE A 2 8.34 -0.40 -10.84
C ILE A 2 7.62 0.84 -10.29
N LEU A 3 6.30 0.81 -10.21
CA LEU A 3 5.54 1.79 -9.44
C LEU A 3 5.58 1.35 -7.97
N GLY A 4 6.24 2.15 -7.13
CA GLY A 4 6.69 1.69 -5.81
C GLY A 4 5.97 2.33 -4.61
N GLY A 5 6.53 2.08 -3.44
CA GLY A 5 6.02 2.56 -2.14
C GLY A 5 5.56 1.45 -1.20
N THR A 6 5.79 0.19 -1.54
CA THR A 6 5.48 -1.00 -0.72
C THR A 6 6.75 -1.79 -0.43
N THR A 7 6.64 -2.72 0.52
CA THR A 7 7.71 -3.69 0.80
C THR A 7 7.97 -4.57 -0.42
N GLU A 8 6.93 -5.04 -1.10
CA GLU A 8 7.06 -5.91 -2.28
C GLU A 8 7.77 -5.19 -3.45
N ALA A 9 7.50 -3.89 -3.64
CA ALA A 9 8.22 -3.10 -4.64
C ALA A 9 9.72 -3.02 -4.35
N ARG A 10 10.10 -2.89 -3.07
CA ARG A 10 11.49 -2.84 -2.64
C ARG A 10 12.17 -4.19 -2.84
N GLU A 11 11.56 -5.28 -2.36
CA GLU A 11 12.10 -6.64 -2.49
C GLU A 11 12.30 -7.02 -3.96
N LEU A 12 11.33 -6.72 -4.82
CA LEU A 12 11.45 -6.95 -6.26
C LEU A 12 12.62 -6.14 -6.86
N ALA A 13 12.73 -4.85 -6.51
CA ALA A 13 13.81 -4.02 -7.02
C ALA A 13 15.20 -4.48 -6.54
N GLU A 14 15.34 -4.87 -5.27
CA GLU A 14 16.58 -5.41 -4.71
C GLU A 14 17.02 -6.67 -5.46
N PHE A 15 16.08 -7.59 -5.71
CA PHE A 15 16.38 -8.79 -6.49
C PHE A 15 16.82 -8.45 -7.91
N LEU A 16 16.06 -7.62 -8.63
CA LEU A 16 16.36 -7.27 -10.02
C LEU A 16 17.71 -6.55 -10.17
N VAL A 17 18.00 -5.58 -9.31
CA VAL A 17 19.28 -4.86 -9.32
C VAL A 17 20.44 -5.80 -8.99
N SER A 18 20.26 -6.75 -8.06
CA SER A 18 21.29 -7.76 -7.75
C SER A 18 21.61 -8.68 -8.95
N ARG A 19 20.70 -8.79 -9.91
CA ARG A 19 20.86 -9.55 -11.17
C ARG A 19 21.37 -8.69 -12.32
N GLY A 20 21.70 -7.41 -12.07
CA GLY A 20 22.18 -6.47 -13.10
C GLY A 20 21.08 -5.91 -13.99
N VAL A 21 19.80 -6.06 -13.63
CA VAL A 21 18.68 -5.48 -14.38
C VAL A 21 18.60 -3.98 -14.08
N GLU A 22 18.43 -3.16 -15.12
CA GLU A 22 18.18 -1.73 -14.96
C GLU A 22 16.77 -1.49 -14.41
N VAL A 23 16.68 -0.93 -13.21
CA VAL A 23 15.41 -0.66 -12.52
C VAL A 23 15.21 0.84 -12.34
N LEU A 24 14.11 1.33 -12.92
CA LEU A 24 13.52 2.64 -12.59
C LEU A 24 12.38 2.43 -11.60
N ILE A 25 12.49 2.99 -10.40
CA ILE A 25 11.42 3.01 -9.39
C ILE A 25 10.76 4.37 -9.37
N SER A 26 9.44 4.40 -9.52
CA SER A 26 8.65 5.63 -9.42
C SER A 26 7.91 5.72 -8.10
N LEU A 27 8.14 6.79 -7.35
CA LEU A 27 7.47 7.11 -6.08
C LEU A 27 6.55 8.31 -6.23
N SER A 28 5.39 8.27 -5.58
CA SER A 28 4.41 9.35 -5.59
C SER A 28 4.89 10.64 -4.89
N GLY A 29 5.90 10.53 -4.02
CA GLY A 29 6.33 11.62 -3.16
C GLY A 29 5.46 11.83 -1.91
N ALA A 30 4.65 10.84 -1.54
CA ALA A 30 3.78 10.89 -0.35
C ALA A 30 4.53 10.95 1.01
N THR A 31 5.85 10.77 0.98
CA THR A 31 6.74 10.99 2.13
C THR A 31 7.94 11.79 1.66
N GLU A 32 8.34 12.82 2.40
CA GLU A 32 9.51 13.66 2.08
C GLU A 32 10.80 12.83 2.04
N ARG A 33 10.91 11.87 2.97
CA ARG A 33 12.05 10.95 3.10
C ARG A 33 11.58 9.50 2.97
N PRO A 34 11.46 8.97 1.73
CA PRO A 34 11.28 7.54 1.52
C PRO A 34 12.53 6.78 1.98
N ALA A 35 12.38 5.50 2.29
CA ALA A 35 13.53 4.64 2.58
C ALA A 35 14.45 4.53 1.35
N ASP A 36 15.72 4.21 1.58
CA ASP A 36 16.67 3.94 0.49
C ASP A 36 16.19 2.77 -0.36
N LEU A 37 16.19 2.95 -1.67
CA LEU A 37 15.79 1.94 -2.64
C LEU A 37 16.91 1.73 -3.67
N PRO A 38 17.09 0.50 -4.17
CA PRO A 38 18.07 0.21 -5.21
C PRO A 38 17.62 0.74 -6.58
N GLY A 39 18.57 1.01 -7.47
CA GLY A 39 18.29 1.48 -8.83
C GLY A 39 18.04 2.98 -8.97
N THR A 40 17.53 3.40 -10.13
CA THR A 40 17.24 4.81 -10.42
C THR A 40 15.88 5.18 -9.85
N ILE A 41 15.80 6.29 -9.10
CA ILE A 41 14.57 6.72 -8.45
C ILE A 41 13.99 7.95 -9.17
N ARG A 42 12.73 7.84 -9.59
CA ARG A 42 11.91 8.97 -10.05
C ARG A 42 10.92 9.35 -8.95
N ARG A 43 10.79 10.65 -8.67
CA ARG A 43 9.80 11.19 -7.72
C ARG A 43 8.83 12.13 -8.42
N GLY A 44 7.57 12.08 -8.00
CA GLY A 44 6.53 12.99 -8.46
C GLY A 44 5.54 12.34 -9.43
N GLY A 45 4.45 13.04 -9.71
CA GLY A 45 3.39 12.56 -10.58
C GLY A 45 3.84 12.41 -12.03
N PHE A 46 3.08 11.65 -12.81
CA PHE A 46 3.29 11.49 -14.26
C PHE A 46 2.56 12.53 -15.10
N GLY A 47 1.72 13.39 -14.50
CA GLY A 47 0.82 14.27 -15.27
C GLY A 47 -0.40 13.55 -15.86
N GLY A 48 -0.79 12.41 -15.28
CA GLY A 48 -1.89 11.57 -15.77
C GLY A 48 -1.39 10.34 -16.52
N PRO A 49 -2.31 9.54 -17.09
CA PRO A 49 -1.97 8.30 -17.78
C PRO A 49 -1.19 8.56 -19.10
N GLN A 50 -1.46 9.67 -19.80
CA GLN A 50 -0.71 10.08 -21.00
C GLN A 50 0.76 10.35 -20.70
N GLY A 51 1.04 11.10 -19.64
CA GLY A 51 2.42 11.36 -19.26
C GLY A 51 3.15 10.13 -18.72
N MET A 52 2.41 9.15 -18.17
CA MET A 52 3.00 7.84 -17.85
C MET A 52 3.36 7.08 -19.13
N ALA A 53 2.49 7.04 -20.13
CA ALA A 53 2.78 6.41 -21.43
C ALA A 53 4.01 7.06 -22.12
N ALA A 54 4.12 8.40 -22.04
CA ALA A 54 5.30 9.11 -22.54
C ALA A 54 6.58 8.66 -21.83
N VAL A 55 6.56 8.52 -20.50
CA VAL A 55 7.71 8.00 -19.73
C VAL A 55 8.04 6.55 -20.11
N LEU A 56 7.03 5.69 -20.31
CA LEU A 56 7.24 4.31 -20.75
C LEU A 56 7.97 4.27 -22.11
N ALA A 57 7.54 5.11 -23.06
CA ALA A 57 8.14 5.19 -24.39
C ALA A 57 9.54 5.81 -24.37
N GLU A 58 9.71 6.96 -23.71
CA GLU A 58 10.98 7.71 -23.64
C GLU A 58 12.11 6.84 -23.05
N HIS A 59 11.81 6.14 -21.96
CA HIS A 59 12.77 5.26 -21.30
C HIS A 59 12.82 3.85 -21.90
N ARG A 60 12.04 3.56 -22.95
CA ARG A 60 11.92 2.24 -23.59
C ARG A 60 11.71 1.13 -22.56
N ILE A 61 10.75 1.34 -21.67
CA ILE A 61 10.48 0.42 -20.56
C ILE A 61 9.99 -0.92 -21.10
N ALA A 62 10.76 -1.97 -20.85
CA ALA A 62 10.46 -3.32 -21.31
C ALA A 62 9.32 -4.03 -20.55
N ALA A 63 9.11 -3.64 -19.29
CA ALA A 63 8.00 -4.12 -18.48
C ALA A 63 7.66 -3.11 -17.37
N LEU A 64 6.37 -2.97 -17.08
CA LEU A 64 5.83 -2.20 -15.97
C LEU A 64 5.31 -3.14 -14.89
N VAL A 65 5.79 -2.97 -13.66
CA VAL A 65 5.22 -3.64 -12.49
C VAL A 65 4.56 -2.60 -11.60
N ASP A 66 3.24 -2.66 -11.46
CA ASP A 66 2.53 -1.90 -10.43
C ASP A 66 2.60 -2.65 -9.10
N ALA A 67 3.54 -2.23 -8.26
CA ALA A 67 3.69 -2.71 -6.89
C ALA A 67 3.29 -1.62 -5.89
N THR A 68 2.35 -0.74 -6.25
CA THR A 68 1.85 0.31 -5.35
C THR A 68 0.93 -0.26 -4.28
N HIS A 69 0.58 0.57 -3.29
CA HIS A 69 -0.34 0.15 -2.24
C HIS A 69 -1.68 -0.29 -2.83
N PRO A 70 -2.34 -1.38 -2.38
CA PRO A 70 -3.58 -1.89 -3.00
C PRO A 70 -4.79 -0.95 -3.02
N PHE A 71 -4.69 0.22 -2.37
CA PHE A 71 -5.69 1.29 -2.35
C PHE A 71 -5.34 2.45 -3.30
N ALA A 72 -4.21 2.38 -4.00
CA ALA A 72 -3.76 3.38 -4.94
C ALA A 72 -4.46 3.21 -6.32
N ALA A 73 -5.78 2.99 -6.30
CA ALA A 73 -6.57 2.62 -7.48
C ALA A 73 -6.40 3.57 -8.67
N ARG A 74 -6.23 4.88 -8.41
CA ARG A 74 -6.00 5.88 -9.46
C ARG A 74 -4.69 5.64 -10.22
N ILE A 75 -3.58 5.36 -9.53
CA ILE A 75 -2.30 5.14 -10.23
C ILE A 75 -2.30 3.79 -10.93
N THR A 76 -2.97 2.77 -10.37
CA THR A 76 -3.19 1.48 -11.03
C THR A 76 -4.01 1.62 -12.31
N ALA A 77 -5.12 2.36 -12.29
CA ALA A 77 -5.90 2.64 -13.51
C ALA A 77 -5.06 3.39 -14.56
N ASN A 78 -4.24 4.35 -14.12
CA ASN A 78 -3.33 5.05 -15.02
C ASN A 78 -2.27 4.11 -15.62
N ALA A 79 -1.75 3.16 -14.82
CA ALA A 79 -0.77 2.18 -15.26
C ALA A 79 -1.33 1.26 -16.33
N VAL A 80 -2.55 0.75 -16.15
CA VAL A 80 -3.25 -0.06 -17.16
C VAL A 80 -3.40 0.69 -18.47
N TRP A 81 -3.92 1.92 -18.42
CA TRP A 81 -4.09 2.72 -19.63
C TRP A 81 -2.75 3.03 -20.33
N ALA A 82 -1.73 3.39 -19.54
CA ALA A 82 -0.42 3.77 -20.07
C ALA A 82 0.33 2.58 -20.68
N ALA A 83 0.25 1.43 -20.03
CA ALA A 83 0.82 0.17 -20.50
C ALA A 83 0.22 -0.24 -21.84
N ASP A 84 -1.12 -0.25 -21.94
CA ASP A 84 -1.85 -0.54 -23.17
C ASP A 84 -1.46 0.44 -24.30
N THR A 85 -1.44 1.74 -24.00
CA THR A 85 -1.09 2.78 -24.99
C THR A 85 0.36 2.68 -25.49
N ALA A 86 1.29 2.25 -24.62
CA ALA A 86 2.71 2.15 -24.92
C ALA A 86 3.14 0.75 -25.39
N ASP A 87 2.20 -0.19 -25.53
CA ASP A 87 2.47 -1.61 -25.79
C ASP A 87 3.52 -2.19 -24.81
N CYS A 88 3.38 -1.84 -23.53
CA CYS A 88 4.30 -2.24 -22.47
C CYS A 88 3.61 -3.29 -21.58
N PRO A 89 4.19 -4.50 -21.41
CA PRO A 89 3.64 -5.50 -20.51
C PRO A 89 3.46 -4.95 -19.09
N LEU A 90 2.29 -5.19 -18.50
CA LEU A 90 1.94 -4.74 -17.15
C LEU A 90 1.59 -5.93 -16.26
N LEU A 91 2.22 -5.97 -15.09
CA LEU A 91 1.85 -6.85 -14.00
C LEU A 91 1.43 -6.06 -12.77
N LEU A 92 0.30 -6.41 -12.15
CA LEU A 92 -0.09 -5.92 -10.84
C LEU A 92 0.45 -6.85 -9.75
N LEU A 93 1.47 -6.42 -9.00
CA LEU A 93 1.99 -7.15 -7.85
C LEU A 93 1.17 -6.81 -6.60
N ARG A 94 0.20 -7.65 -6.28
CA ARG A 94 -0.78 -7.43 -5.20
C ARG A 94 -0.89 -8.66 -4.31
N ARG A 95 -0.28 -8.58 -3.13
CA ARG A 95 -0.41 -9.59 -2.07
C ARG A 95 -1.88 -9.89 -1.69
N PRO A 96 -2.19 -11.09 -1.17
CA PRO A 96 -3.54 -11.46 -0.76
C PRO A 96 -4.09 -10.55 0.34
N PRO A 97 -5.42 -10.32 0.41
CA PRO A 97 -6.02 -9.58 1.51
C PRO A 97 -5.86 -10.37 2.82
N TRP A 98 -5.88 -9.67 3.95
CA TRP A 98 -6.00 -10.34 5.24
C TRP A 98 -7.38 -10.96 5.39
N VAL A 99 -7.41 -12.10 6.06
CA VAL A 99 -8.61 -12.83 6.43
C VAL A 99 -8.73 -12.81 7.96
N ALA A 100 -9.94 -12.57 8.45
CA ALA A 100 -10.22 -12.58 9.88
C ALA A 100 -9.88 -13.96 10.48
N PRO A 101 -9.08 -14.03 11.56
CA PRO A 101 -8.92 -15.27 12.31
C PRO A 101 -10.26 -15.75 12.87
N PRO A 102 -10.45 -17.06 13.10
CA PRO A 102 -11.64 -17.57 13.77
C PRO A 102 -11.89 -16.85 15.11
N GLY A 103 -13.13 -16.38 15.30
CA GLY A 103 -13.53 -15.66 16.51
C GLY A 103 -13.22 -14.15 16.53
N ALA A 104 -12.51 -13.62 15.54
CA ALA A 104 -12.24 -12.19 15.46
C ALA A 104 -13.50 -11.39 15.07
N ASP A 105 -13.77 -10.28 15.78
CA ASP A 105 -14.88 -9.37 15.48
C ASP A 105 -14.46 -8.36 14.39
N TRP A 106 -14.42 -8.83 13.14
CA TRP A 106 -14.15 -8.00 11.98
C TRP A 106 -15.45 -7.54 11.32
N ARG A 107 -15.54 -6.24 11.02
CA ARG A 107 -16.59 -5.66 10.19
C ARG A 107 -16.00 -5.03 8.95
N HIS A 108 -16.54 -5.41 7.80
CA HIS A 108 -16.07 -4.99 6.50
C HIS A 108 -16.87 -3.80 5.97
N PHE A 109 -16.19 -2.88 5.28
CA PHE A 109 -16.76 -1.66 4.73
C PHE A 109 -16.14 -1.35 3.36
N ASP A 110 -16.97 -0.91 2.41
CA ASP A 110 -16.47 -0.52 1.08
C ASP A 110 -15.64 0.76 1.10
N THR A 111 -15.89 1.64 2.08
CA THR A 111 -15.25 2.95 2.15
C THR A 111 -14.87 3.34 3.58
N LEU A 112 -13.84 4.17 3.68
CA LEU A 112 -13.40 4.70 4.97
C LEU A 112 -14.45 5.59 5.65
N PRO A 113 -15.17 6.49 4.96
CA PRO A 113 -16.28 7.22 5.57
C PRO A 113 -17.35 6.31 6.14
N ALA A 114 -17.72 5.22 5.46
CA ALA A 114 -18.69 4.26 5.97
C ALA A 114 -18.21 3.55 7.25
N ALA A 115 -16.93 3.17 7.30
CA ALA A 115 -16.32 2.60 8.52
C ALA A 115 -16.33 3.61 9.68
N VAL A 116 -15.98 4.87 9.42
CA VAL A 116 -15.98 5.93 10.44
C VAL A 116 -17.40 6.20 10.93
N GLU A 117 -18.39 6.25 10.05
CA GLU A 117 -19.79 6.47 10.41
C GLU A 117 -20.36 5.33 11.27
N ALA A 118 -19.94 4.10 11.02
CA ALA A 118 -20.40 2.94 11.78
C ALA A 118 -19.82 2.84 13.21
N LEU A 119 -18.87 3.68 13.59
CA LEU A 119 -18.32 3.67 14.95
C LEU A 119 -19.41 4.05 15.97
N PRO A 120 -19.50 3.37 17.12
CA PRO A 120 -20.48 3.72 18.14
C PRO A 120 -20.11 5.02 18.85
N HIS A 121 -21.11 5.68 19.43
CA HIS A 121 -20.91 6.83 20.31
C HIS A 121 -19.97 6.47 21.47
N GLY A 122 -18.98 7.33 21.73
CA GLY A 122 -18.00 7.16 22.80
C GLY A 122 -16.85 6.22 22.44
N ALA A 123 -16.77 5.73 21.19
CA ALA A 123 -15.64 4.92 20.77
C ALA A 123 -14.31 5.68 20.87
N CYS A 124 -13.25 4.97 21.25
CA CYS A 124 -11.88 5.38 21.02
C CYS A 124 -11.30 4.53 19.88
N ALA A 125 -11.00 5.16 18.74
CA ALA A 125 -10.65 4.47 17.51
C ALA A 125 -9.20 4.76 17.08
N LEU A 126 -8.41 3.70 16.90
CA LEU A 126 -7.11 3.79 16.23
C LEU A 126 -7.30 3.78 14.72
N MET A 127 -6.98 4.89 14.07
CA MET A 127 -7.01 5.04 12.63
C MET A 127 -5.65 4.61 12.03
N ALA A 128 -5.51 3.32 11.76
CA ALA A 128 -4.35 2.73 11.08
C ALA A 128 -4.51 2.82 9.54
N THR A 129 -4.90 4.00 9.08
CA THR A 129 -5.29 4.31 7.69
C THR A 129 -4.40 5.38 7.05
N GLY A 130 -3.40 5.91 7.75
CA GLY A 130 -2.48 6.92 7.24
C GLY A 130 -3.10 8.31 7.09
N SER A 131 -2.27 9.32 6.83
CA SER A 131 -2.64 10.76 6.88
C SER A 131 -3.85 11.14 6.02
N GLY A 132 -4.04 10.49 4.87
CA GLY A 132 -5.16 10.77 3.95
C GLY A 132 -6.56 10.48 4.54
N SER A 133 -6.68 9.88 5.73
CA SER A 133 -7.96 9.66 6.40
C SER A 133 -8.47 10.85 7.20
N ALA A 134 -7.65 11.87 7.44
CA ALA A 134 -7.98 13.00 8.30
C ALA A 134 -9.32 13.68 7.97
N PRO A 135 -9.71 13.90 6.69
CA PRO A 135 -10.98 14.53 6.38
C PRO A 135 -12.21 13.75 6.87
N ALA A 136 -12.12 12.41 6.96
CA ALA A 136 -13.24 11.57 7.39
C ALA A 136 -13.59 11.73 8.87
N LEU A 137 -12.68 12.30 9.69
CA LEU A 137 -12.83 12.35 11.15
C LEU A 137 -13.68 13.53 11.64
N ALA A 138 -13.87 14.55 10.80
CA ALA A 138 -14.43 15.83 11.21
C ALA A 138 -15.88 15.74 11.73
N GLY A 139 -16.70 14.87 11.13
CA GLY A 139 -18.14 14.77 11.43
C GLY A 139 -18.50 13.97 12.69
N ARG A 140 -17.53 13.34 13.35
CA ARG A 140 -17.76 12.40 14.46
C ARG A 140 -17.13 12.89 15.77
N SER A 141 -17.61 14.03 16.29
CA SER A 141 -17.13 14.62 17.55
C SER A 141 -17.45 13.78 18.79
N ASP A 142 -18.32 12.80 18.63
CA ASP A 142 -18.75 11.83 19.62
C ASP A 142 -17.79 10.62 19.72
N VAL A 143 -16.73 10.58 18.88
CA VAL A 143 -15.68 9.55 18.84
C VAL A 143 -14.32 10.19 19.09
N ARG A 144 -13.48 9.55 19.91
CA ARG A 144 -12.07 9.94 20.08
C ARG A 144 -11.23 9.21 19.02
N PHE A 145 -10.49 9.95 18.21
CA PHE A 145 -9.63 9.37 17.17
C PHE A 145 -8.15 9.46 17.53
N ILE A 146 -7.44 8.35 17.36
CA ILE A 146 -5.98 8.29 17.35
C ILE A 146 -5.53 8.03 15.92
N LEU A 147 -5.04 9.05 15.22
CA LEU A 147 -4.56 8.95 13.85
C LEU A 147 -3.06 8.66 13.80
N ARG A 148 -2.68 7.49 13.27
CA ARG A 148 -1.28 7.14 13.05
C ARG A 148 -0.82 7.53 11.65
N SER A 149 0.22 8.35 11.56
CA SER A 149 0.84 8.77 10.29
C SER A 149 2.37 8.86 10.40
N ILE A 150 3.05 8.88 9.26
CA ILE A 150 4.51 9.06 9.20
C ILE A 150 4.89 10.53 9.42
N GLU A 151 4.11 11.44 8.85
CA GLU A 151 4.32 12.88 8.90
C GLU A 151 3.15 13.57 9.61
N PRO A 152 3.38 14.75 10.22
CA PRO A 152 2.34 15.53 10.88
C PRO A 152 1.14 15.80 9.98
N VAL A 153 -0.05 15.65 10.54
CA VAL A 153 -1.32 15.96 9.86
C VAL A 153 -1.88 17.28 10.40
N PRO A 154 -1.79 18.38 9.65
CA PRO A 154 -2.34 19.67 10.10
C PRO A 154 -3.87 19.66 10.05
N GLY A 155 -4.49 20.52 10.85
CA GLY A 155 -5.94 20.78 10.77
C GLY A 155 -6.82 19.62 11.26
N LEU A 156 -6.30 18.74 12.12
CA LEU A 156 -7.12 17.72 12.76
C LEU A 156 -8.16 18.36 13.70
N PRO A 157 -9.36 17.75 13.81
CA PRO A 157 -10.37 18.25 14.73
C PRO A 157 -9.94 18.00 16.19
N PRO A 158 -10.50 18.74 17.17
CA PRO A 158 -10.07 18.68 18.58
C PRO A 158 -10.18 17.29 19.23
N HIS A 159 -11.09 16.44 18.74
CA HIS A 159 -11.29 15.07 19.21
C HIS A 159 -10.36 14.04 18.55
N ALA A 160 -9.41 14.49 17.71
CA ALA A 160 -8.41 13.65 17.07
C ALA A 160 -6.99 13.99 17.53
N THR A 161 -6.19 12.97 17.84
CA THR A 161 -4.77 13.08 18.16
C THR A 161 -3.94 12.43 17.07
N ASN A 162 -2.88 13.10 16.60
CA ASN A 162 -1.93 12.52 15.65
C ASN A 162 -0.76 11.87 16.40
N ILE A 163 -0.54 10.57 16.17
CA ILE A 163 0.67 9.87 16.58
C ILE A 163 1.58 9.70 15.37
N LEU A 164 2.80 10.20 15.49
CA LEU A 164 3.84 10.03 14.49
C LEU A 164 4.55 8.70 14.70
N ALA A 165 4.46 7.82 13.73
CA ALA A 165 5.12 6.53 13.78
C ALA A 165 5.44 6.03 12.37
N ARG A 166 6.61 5.42 12.22
CA ARG A 166 7.05 4.82 10.95
C ARG A 166 7.18 3.31 11.13
N PRO A 167 6.64 2.48 10.20
CA PRO A 167 6.82 1.04 10.25
C PRO A 167 8.29 0.65 10.08
N PRO A 168 8.71 -0.55 10.52
CA PRO A 168 7.87 -1.63 11.04
C PRO A 168 7.32 -1.36 12.45
N PHE A 169 6.14 -1.92 12.75
CA PHE A 169 5.49 -1.83 14.06
C PHE A 169 5.55 -3.21 14.74
N PRO A 170 6.43 -3.40 15.73
CA PRO A 170 6.49 -4.65 16.49
C PRO A 170 5.18 -4.92 17.24
N MET A 171 4.89 -6.20 17.48
CA MET A 171 3.65 -6.61 18.16
C MET A 171 3.51 -6.00 19.56
N GLU A 172 4.58 -5.97 20.35
CA GLU A 172 4.54 -5.38 21.71
C GLU A 172 4.18 -3.88 21.67
N ALA A 173 4.81 -3.12 20.76
CA ALA A 173 4.53 -1.71 20.59
C ALA A 173 3.09 -1.43 20.11
N GLU A 174 2.52 -2.32 19.28
CA GLU A 174 1.11 -2.25 18.90
C GLU A 174 0.21 -2.47 20.13
N ARG A 175 0.53 -3.48 20.96
CA ARG A 175 -0.23 -3.79 22.18
C ARG A 175 -0.18 -2.64 23.19
N GLU A 176 1.01 -2.10 23.45
CA GLU A 176 1.21 -0.95 24.35
C GLU A 176 0.39 0.26 23.89
N LEU A 177 0.46 0.61 22.60
CA LEU A 177 -0.30 1.73 22.04
C LEU A 177 -1.82 1.54 22.20
N LEU A 178 -2.32 0.33 21.94
CA LEU A 178 -3.75 0.04 22.09
C LEU A 178 -4.21 0.20 23.55
N ILE A 179 -3.40 -0.26 24.51
CA ILE A 179 -3.71 -0.16 25.94
C ILE A 179 -3.59 1.29 26.44
N GLU A 180 -2.50 1.98 26.12
CA GLU A 180 -2.21 3.34 26.58
C GLU A 180 -3.32 4.32 26.22
N HIS A 181 -3.86 4.19 25.01
CA HIS A 181 -4.92 5.06 24.52
C HIS A 181 -6.35 4.55 24.78
N GLY A 182 -6.50 3.41 25.45
CA GLY A 182 -7.80 2.79 25.70
C GLY A 182 -8.57 2.55 24.40
N ILE A 183 -7.88 2.05 23.38
CA ILE A 183 -8.48 1.83 22.06
C ILE A 183 -9.56 0.75 22.18
N SER A 184 -10.73 1.05 21.62
CA SER A 184 -11.89 0.15 21.55
C SER A 184 -12.09 -0.43 20.15
N HIS A 185 -11.66 0.31 19.11
CA HIS A 185 -11.86 -0.05 17.72
C HIS A 185 -10.58 0.19 16.92
N LEU A 186 -10.15 -0.79 16.14
CA LEU A 186 -9.10 -0.63 15.15
C LEU A 186 -9.74 -0.40 13.79
N VAL A 187 -9.51 0.77 13.17
CA VAL A 187 -9.92 1.03 11.79
C VAL A 187 -8.71 0.88 10.87
N THR A 188 -8.81 0.02 9.86
CA THR A 188 -7.69 -0.24 8.95
C THR A 188 -8.14 -0.51 7.52
N ARG A 189 -7.22 -0.37 6.58
CA ARG A 189 -7.40 -0.78 5.18
C ARG A 189 -6.94 -2.22 5.04
N ASN A 190 -7.65 -3.04 4.27
CA ASN A 190 -7.24 -4.40 3.95
C ASN A 190 -6.09 -4.41 2.93
N SER A 191 -4.92 -3.93 3.37
CA SER A 191 -3.73 -3.83 2.55
C SER A 191 -3.11 -5.20 2.28
N GLY A 192 -3.43 -6.22 3.09
CA GLY A 192 -2.80 -7.54 3.00
C GLY A 192 -1.31 -7.51 3.38
N GLY A 193 -0.63 -8.64 3.18
CA GLY A 193 0.81 -8.80 3.41
C GLY A 193 1.21 -8.95 4.88
N GLN A 194 2.44 -9.35 5.14
CA GLN A 194 2.89 -9.55 6.52
C GLN A 194 3.07 -8.21 7.27
N SER A 195 3.53 -7.18 6.55
CA SER A 195 3.69 -5.82 7.05
C SER A 195 2.33 -5.22 7.42
N GLY A 196 2.07 -5.14 8.72
CA GLY A 196 0.82 -4.63 9.27
C GLY A 196 -0.11 -5.67 9.89
N THR A 197 0.28 -6.94 9.98
CA THR A 197 -0.49 -7.95 10.74
C THR A 197 -0.40 -7.75 12.25
N ALA A 198 0.67 -7.12 12.75
CA ALA A 198 0.92 -6.92 14.18
C ALA A 198 -0.24 -6.22 14.91
N LYS A 199 -0.76 -5.12 14.36
CA LYS A 199 -1.95 -4.42 14.91
C LYS A 199 -3.21 -5.30 14.95
N LEU A 200 -3.39 -6.19 13.97
CA LEU A 200 -4.56 -7.07 13.91
C LEU A 200 -4.49 -8.15 14.99
N ARG A 201 -3.30 -8.69 15.21
CA ARG A 201 -3.03 -9.64 16.30
C ARG A 201 -3.18 -8.97 17.66
N ALA A 202 -2.59 -7.80 17.85
CA ALA A 202 -2.73 -7.04 19.09
C ALA A 202 -4.19 -6.64 19.38
N ALA A 203 -4.97 -6.30 18.35
CA ALA A 203 -6.40 -6.06 18.47
C ALA A 203 -7.16 -7.33 18.89
N ALA A 204 -6.84 -8.48 18.30
CA ALA A 204 -7.44 -9.76 18.68
C ALA A 204 -7.09 -10.16 20.13
N ASP A 205 -5.83 -10.00 20.56
CA ASP A 205 -5.37 -10.30 21.93
C ASP A 205 -6.03 -9.42 23.00
N LEU A 206 -6.64 -8.31 22.59
CA LEU A 206 -7.33 -7.34 23.45
C LEU A 206 -8.85 -7.32 23.20
N ASP A 207 -9.38 -8.31 22.46
CA ASP A 207 -10.80 -8.43 22.10
C ASP A 207 -11.40 -7.14 21.46
N LEU A 208 -10.58 -6.42 20.69
CA LEU A 208 -11.00 -5.19 20.02
C LEU A 208 -11.72 -5.51 18.71
N ARG A 209 -12.78 -4.73 18.44
CA ARG A 209 -13.46 -4.79 17.15
C ARG A 209 -12.59 -4.16 16.06
N VAL A 210 -12.46 -4.85 14.94
CA VAL A 210 -11.67 -4.37 13.79
C VAL A 210 -12.61 -3.96 12.66
N PHE A 211 -12.55 -2.70 12.28
CA PHE A 211 -13.22 -2.19 11.09
C PHE A 211 -12.24 -2.20 9.93
N VAL A 212 -12.53 -3.06 8.96
CA VAL A 212 -11.69 -3.28 7.79
C VAL A 212 -12.35 -2.63 6.59
N VAL A 213 -11.68 -1.63 6.02
CA VAL A 213 -12.04 -1.09 4.72
C VAL A 213 -11.51 -2.03 3.66
N ASP A 214 -12.39 -2.53 2.79
CA ASP A 214 -12.02 -3.41 1.70
C ASP A 214 -11.35 -2.65 0.57
N ARG A 215 -10.42 -3.33 -0.10
CA ARG A 215 -9.63 -2.74 -1.18
C ARG A 215 -10.45 -2.71 -2.47
N PRO A 216 -10.27 -1.69 -3.33
CA PRO A 216 -10.88 -1.68 -4.65
C PRO A 216 -10.48 -2.92 -5.47
N PRO A 217 -11.40 -3.46 -6.28
CA PRO A 217 -11.09 -4.57 -7.18
C PRO A 217 -9.98 -4.15 -8.16
N PRO A 218 -9.14 -5.10 -8.63
CA PRO A 218 -8.23 -4.82 -9.73
C PRO A 218 -9.03 -4.42 -10.98
N PRO A 219 -8.44 -3.62 -11.88
CA PRO A 219 -8.98 -3.42 -13.22
C PRO A 219 -9.22 -4.77 -13.92
N GLU A 220 -10.32 -4.89 -14.65
CA GLU A 220 -10.68 -6.10 -15.37
C GLU A 220 -9.62 -6.46 -16.42
N GLY A 221 -9.30 -7.76 -16.54
CA GLY A 221 -8.32 -8.27 -17.50
C GLY A 221 -6.86 -8.01 -17.15
N ALA A 222 -6.55 -7.27 -16.07
CA ALA A 222 -5.18 -7.05 -15.65
C ALA A 222 -4.53 -8.34 -15.11
N GLU A 223 -3.33 -8.63 -15.58
CA GLU A 223 -2.54 -9.75 -15.05
C GLU A 223 -2.04 -9.41 -13.64
N THR A 224 -2.13 -10.38 -12.72
CA THR A 224 -1.80 -10.17 -11.30
C THR A 224 -0.88 -11.24 -10.77
N ALA A 225 0.06 -10.83 -9.92
CA ALA A 225 0.89 -11.73 -9.11
C ALA A 225 0.71 -11.42 -7.62
N GLU A 226 0.61 -12.46 -6.79
CA GLU A 226 0.43 -12.30 -5.35
C GLU A 226 1.75 -12.18 -4.57
N THR A 227 2.87 -12.58 -5.19
CA THR A 227 4.17 -12.68 -4.54
C THR A 227 5.29 -12.16 -5.43
N VAL A 228 6.39 -11.71 -4.81
CA VAL A 228 7.60 -11.30 -5.54
C VAL A 228 8.16 -12.44 -6.41
N PRO A 229 8.25 -13.70 -5.93
CA PRO A 229 8.60 -14.83 -6.79
C PRO A 229 7.73 -14.96 -8.04
N SER A 230 6.41 -14.88 -7.92
CA SER A 230 5.51 -14.96 -9.09
C SER A 230 5.71 -13.78 -10.06
N ALA A 231 6.05 -12.60 -9.57
CA ALA A 231 6.41 -11.48 -10.43
C ALA A 231 7.76 -11.68 -11.14
N LEU A 232 8.71 -12.35 -10.51
CA LEU A 232 9.98 -12.71 -11.13
C LEU A 232 9.78 -13.78 -12.22
N ASP A 233 8.94 -14.78 -11.99
CA ASP A 233 8.58 -15.78 -13.00
C ASP A 233 7.94 -15.12 -14.23
N TRP A 234 7.05 -14.15 -14.01
CA TRP A 234 6.47 -13.35 -15.09
C TRP A 234 7.51 -12.56 -15.88
N LEU A 235 8.46 -11.88 -15.19
CA LEU A 235 9.56 -11.17 -15.84
C LEU A 235 10.50 -12.11 -16.61
N ALA A 236 10.73 -13.33 -16.10
CA ALA A 236 11.52 -14.36 -16.77
C ALA A 236 10.85 -14.82 -18.07
N ALA A 237 9.53 -15.00 -18.07
CA ALA A 237 8.76 -15.37 -19.26
C ALA A 237 8.82 -14.31 -20.38
N LEU A 238 9.14 -13.06 -20.02
CA LEU A 238 9.40 -11.96 -20.97
C LEU A 238 10.87 -11.88 -21.44
N HIS A 239 11.72 -12.84 -21.06
CA HIS A 239 13.16 -12.86 -21.35
C HIS A 239 13.93 -11.64 -20.80
N LEU A 240 13.42 -11.04 -19.70
CA LEU A 240 14.03 -9.87 -19.08
C LEU A 240 15.02 -10.21 -17.95
N LEU A 241 15.07 -11.47 -17.52
CA LEU A 241 16.00 -11.97 -16.50
C LEU A 241 17.14 -12.81 -17.06
N ASP A 242 17.11 -13.10 -18.36
CA ASP A 242 18.15 -13.85 -19.05
C ASP A 242 19.40 -12.98 -19.18
N THR A 243 20.51 -13.44 -18.60
CA THR A 243 21.80 -12.73 -18.67
C THR A 243 22.34 -12.86 -20.11
N PRO A 244 23.04 -11.85 -20.67
CA PRO A 244 23.56 -11.91 -22.04
C PRO A 244 24.55 -13.06 -22.33
N SER A 245 24.87 -13.94 -21.36
CA SER A 245 25.64 -15.17 -21.59
C SER A 245 24.83 -16.34 -22.17
N ASP A 246 23.49 -16.32 -22.09
CA ASP A 246 22.63 -17.45 -22.55
C ASP A 246 22.03 -17.25 -23.94
N ARG A 247 22.30 -16.12 -24.61
CA ARG A 247 21.96 -15.96 -26.02
C ARG A 247 23.11 -16.53 -26.85
N THR A 248 23.05 -17.84 -27.11
CA THR A 248 23.95 -18.49 -28.08
C THR A 248 23.77 -17.81 -29.45
N PRO A 249 24.86 -17.47 -30.17
CA PRO A 249 24.82 -16.69 -31.41
C PRO A 249 24.03 -17.35 -32.55
#